data_AF-A0A968AAR0-F1
#
_entry.id   AF-A0A968AAR0-F1
#
_cell.length_a   1.000
_cell.length_b   1.000
_cell.length_c   1.000
_cell.angle_alpha   90.00
_cell.angle_beta   90.00
_cell.angle_gamma   90.00
#
_symmetry.space_group_name_H-M   'P 1'
#
loop_
_entity.id
_entity.type
_entity.pdbx_description
1 polymer ?
#
loop_
_entity_poly.entity_id
_entity_poly.type
_entity_poly.pdbx_seq_one_letter_code
_entity_poly.pdbx_strand_id
1 'polypeptide(L)'
;MNTNARRILLIGIGLVVLVLIFAIAATFYFMLTPRSGDFFFSQAPLFRNFDSNGERIYFTGTSRTGPPITFEMGGMNHMGPRRMACADCHGTDGRGGRVAMMMTSIQAPDIRYHTLTEGEHDDDHGDEEHPAYTDETIQQAVTMGINPAGERLDWIMPRWDMTDEQFEDLLNYLKTLE
;
A
#
# COMPACT_ATOMS: atom_id res chain seq x y z
N MET A 1 12.39 24.29 -62.31
CA MET A 1 12.65 23.06 -61.53
C MET A 1 12.05 21.89 -62.30
N ASN A 2 12.82 20.85 -62.64
CA ASN A 2 12.32 19.73 -63.44
C ASN A 2 11.29 18.89 -62.63
N THR A 3 10.38 18.22 -63.33
CA THR A 3 9.26 17.45 -62.72
C THR A 3 9.76 16.40 -61.72
N ASN A 4 10.96 15.86 -61.95
CA ASN A 4 11.61 14.87 -61.09
C ASN A 4 12.10 15.47 -59.77
N ALA A 5 12.70 16.67 -59.76
CA ALA A 5 13.11 17.36 -58.54
C ALA A 5 11.92 17.75 -57.67
N ARG A 6 10.79 18.17 -58.28
CA ARG A 6 9.56 18.45 -57.53
C ARG A 6 8.96 17.20 -56.90
N ARG A 7 9.01 16.05 -57.59
CA ARG A 7 8.56 14.76 -57.04
C ARG A 7 9.45 14.28 -55.88
N ILE A 8 10.78 14.38 -56.02
CA ILE A 8 11.73 14.02 -54.96
C ILE A 8 11.53 14.90 -53.73
N LEU A 9 11.33 16.22 -53.91
CA LEU A 9 11.07 17.15 -52.82
C LEU A 9 9.76 16.82 -52.08
N LEU A 10 8.68 16.51 -52.81
CA LEU A 10 7.39 16.15 -52.22
C LEU A 10 7.44 14.83 -51.45
N ILE A 11 8.18 13.83 -51.96
CA ILE A 11 8.40 12.56 -51.26
C ILE A 11 9.21 12.78 -49.97
N GLY A 12 10.26 13.61 -50.04
CA GLY A 12 11.08 13.95 -48.87
C GLY A 12 10.27 14.67 -47.79
N ILE A 13 9.44 15.65 -48.16
CA ILE A 13 8.55 16.34 -47.21
C ILE A 13 7.53 15.37 -46.60
N GLY A 14 6.94 14.49 -47.42
CA GLY A 14 5.99 13.48 -46.96
C GLY A 14 6.59 12.52 -45.93
N LEU A 15 7.83 12.05 -46.16
CA LEU A 15 8.55 11.20 -45.22
C LEU A 15 8.85 11.90 -43.89
N VAL A 16 9.27 13.17 -43.94
CA VAL A 16 9.53 13.95 -42.72
C VAL A 16 8.25 14.15 -41.92
N VAL A 17 7.14 14.48 -42.58
CA VAL A 17 5.83 14.63 -41.90
C VAL A 17 5.37 13.32 -41.28
N LEU A 18 5.54 12.19 -41.96
CA LEU A 18 5.18 10.87 -41.44
C LEU A 18 6.00 10.52 -40.17
N VAL A 19 7.30 10.78 -40.19
CA VAL A 19 8.18 10.56 -39.02
C VAL A 19 7.77 11.44 -37.84
N LEU A 20 7.44 12.71 -38.10
CA LEU A 20 6.97 13.62 -37.05
C LEU A 20 5.64 13.17 -36.45
N ILE A 21 4.69 12.74 -37.27
CA ILE A 21 3.41 12.20 -36.79
C ILE A 21 3.64 10.96 -35.94
N PHE A 22 4.52 10.04 -36.37
CA PHE A 22 4.82 8.82 -35.61
C PHE A 22 5.50 9.13 -34.28
N ALA A 23 6.44 10.09 -34.25
CA ALA A 23 7.10 10.53 -33.02
C ALA A 23 6.10 11.17 -32.04
N ILE A 24 5.20 12.03 -32.54
CA ILE A 24 4.16 12.64 -31.71
C ILE A 24 3.20 11.57 -31.17
N ALA A 25 2.73 10.65 -32.04
CA ALA A 25 1.87 9.55 -31.63
C ALA A 25 2.56 8.64 -30.59
N ALA A 26 3.85 8.34 -30.76
CA ALA A 26 4.63 7.57 -29.79
C ALA A 26 4.77 8.31 -28.46
N THR A 27 5.04 9.62 -28.47
CA THR A 27 5.10 10.42 -27.22
C THR A 27 3.75 10.51 -26.51
N PHE A 28 2.66 10.67 -27.27
CA PHE A 28 1.31 10.75 -26.72
C PHE A 28 0.86 9.38 -26.18
N TYR A 29 1.20 8.30 -26.90
CA TYR A 29 1.03 6.94 -26.41
C TYR A 29 1.82 6.73 -25.10
N PHE A 30 3.09 7.13 -25.03
CA PHE A 30 3.91 7.02 -23.81
C PHE A 30 3.42 7.90 -22.64
N MET A 31 2.75 9.01 -22.92
CA MET A 31 2.12 9.87 -21.90
C MET A 31 0.75 9.33 -21.44
N LEU A 32 -0.03 8.74 -22.35
CA LEU A 32 -1.36 8.20 -22.07
C LEU A 32 -1.35 6.77 -21.54
N THR A 33 -0.32 5.98 -21.85
CA THR A 33 -0.11 4.68 -21.22
C THR A 33 0.40 4.92 -19.81
N PRO A 34 -0.32 4.47 -18.77
CA PRO A 34 0.17 4.52 -17.40
C PRO A 34 1.57 3.89 -17.35
N ARG A 35 2.56 4.61 -16.81
CA ARG A 35 3.86 4.03 -16.52
C ARG A 35 3.61 2.88 -15.56
N SER A 36 4.16 1.71 -15.86
CA SER A 36 4.07 0.49 -15.06
C SER A 36 4.89 0.57 -13.76
N GLY A 37 4.79 1.70 -13.05
CA GLY A 37 5.37 1.98 -11.74
C GLY A 37 4.38 2.55 -10.74
N ASP A 38 3.14 2.87 -11.16
CA ASP A 38 2.05 3.31 -10.27
C ASP A 38 1.20 2.13 -9.75
N PHE A 39 1.76 0.93 -9.78
CA PHE A 39 1.07 -0.29 -9.42
C PHE A 39 1.12 -0.52 -7.90
N PHE A 40 -0.06 -0.37 -7.30
CA PHE A 40 -0.54 -0.95 -6.02
C PHE A 40 -0.25 -0.19 -4.72
N PHE A 41 -0.83 0.99 -4.59
CA PHE A 41 -1.50 1.33 -3.33
C PHE A 41 -2.95 1.68 -3.68
N SER A 42 -3.90 1.11 -2.95
CA SER A 42 -5.32 1.38 -3.16
C SER A 42 -5.50 2.89 -3.04
N GLN A 43 -5.85 3.56 -4.15
CA GLN A 43 -6.37 4.91 -4.04
C GLN A 43 -7.73 4.77 -3.36
N ALA A 44 -7.73 4.77 -2.02
CA ALA A 44 -8.93 5.02 -1.25
C ALA A 44 -9.61 6.21 -1.96
N PRO A 45 -10.87 6.06 -2.41
CA PRO A 45 -11.47 7.07 -3.26
C PRO A 45 -11.34 8.41 -2.55
N LEU A 46 -10.99 9.47 -3.28
CA LEU A 46 -10.81 10.83 -2.74
C LEU A 46 -12.00 11.31 -1.89
N PHE A 47 -13.14 10.62 -2.00
CA PHE A 47 -14.36 10.79 -1.21
C PHE A 47 -14.87 9.47 -0.63
N ARG A 48 -14.04 8.74 0.14
CA ARG A 48 -14.54 7.74 1.08
C ARG A 48 -15.05 8.46 2.33
N ASN A 49 -16.34 8.30 2.63
CA ASN A 49 -16.85 8.59 3.96
C ASN A 49 -16.41 7.43 4.86
N PHE A 50 -15.88 7.77 6.02
CA PHE A 50 -15.52 6.81 7.05
C PHE A 50 -16.58 6.92 8.16
N ASP A 51 -17.15 5.79 8.53
CA ASP A 51 -18.16 5.65 9.57
C ASP A 51 -17.56 5.92 10.96
N SER A 52 -16.24 5.71 11.13
CA SER A 52 -15.50 6.00 12.36
C SER A 52 -14.10 6.58 12.09
N ASN A 53 -13.46 7.12 13.12
CA ASN A 53 -12.05 7.54 13.02
C ASN A 53 -11.12 6.33 12.86
N GLY A 54 -11.43 5.21 13.51
CA GLY A 54 -10.70 3.96 13.35
C GLY A 54 -10.69 3.44 11.92
N GLU A 55 -11.85 3.48 11.25
CA GLU A 55 -11.96 3.10 9.84
C GLU A 55 -11.10 4.00 8.95
N ARG A 56 -11.10 5.31 9.22
CA ARG A 56 -10.21 6.24 8.51
C ARG A 56 -8.75 5.85 8.68
N ILE A 57 -8.31 5.65 9.92
CA ILE A 57 -6.93 5.25 10.22
C ILE A 57 -6.58 3.95 9.48
N TYR A 58 -7.45 2.96 9.53
CA TYR A 58 -7.25 1.66 8.87
C TYR A 58 -7.00 1.76 7.37
N PHE A 59 -7.76 2.63 6.68
CA PHE A 59 -7.70 2.76 5.23
C PHE A 59 -6.74 3.83 4.70
N THR A 60 -6.29 4.76 5.55
CA THR A 60 -5.48 5.89 5.06
C THR A 60 -4.21 6.16 5.86
N GLY A 61 -4.04 5.54 7.03
CA GLY A 61 -2.96 5.88 7.96
C GLY A 61 -3.06 7.32 8.49
N THR A 62 -4.26 7.91 8.51
CA THR A 62 -4.47 9.28 9.01
C THR A 62 -5.61 9.35 9.99
N SER A 63 -5.45 10.13 11.06
CA SER A 63 -6.56 10.46 11.95
C SER A 63 -7.43 11.60 11.38
N ARG A 64 -8.63 11.79 11.94
CA ARG A 64 -9.54 12.90 11.63
C ARG A 64 -8.92 14.27 11.91
N THR A 65 -8.00 14.34 12.87
CA THR A 65 -7.30 15.56 13.28
C THR A 65 -5.79 15.36 13.22
N GLY A 66 -5.06 16.45 12.99
CA GLY A 66 -3.60 16.44 12.99
C GLY A 66 -2.96 15.98 11.68
N PRO A 67 -1.62 15.84 11.66
CA PRO A 67 -0.88 15.31 10.52
C PRO A 67 -1.15 13.81 10.30
N PRO A 68 -0.75 13.24 9.15
CA PRO A 68 -0.72 11.79 8.95
C PRO A 68 0.06 11.07 10.05
N ILE A 69 -0.38 9.86 10.40
CA ILE A 69 0.30 9.02 11.38
C ILE A 69 1.58 8.51 10.72
N THR A 70 2.70 8.71 11.39
CA THR A 70 4.01 8.27 10.90
C THR A 70 4.27 6.81 11.27
N PHE A 71 5.16 6.17 10.54
CA PHE A 71 5.60 4.80 10.83
C PHE A 71 7.03 4.59 10.38
N GLU A 72 7.66 3.56 10.95
CA GLU A 72 8.96 3.06 10.53
C GLU A 72 8.82 1.67 9.90
N MET A 73 9.60 1.41 8.85
CA MET A 73 9.68 0.09 8.20
C MET A 73 11.13 -0.28 8.02
N GLY A 74 11.51 -1.49 8.45
CA GLY A 74 12.90 -1.95 8.44
C GLY A 74 13.54 -1.76 7.06
N GLY A 75 14.73 -1.16 6.99
CA GLY A 75 15.47 -0.97 5.73
C GLY A 75 14.85 -0.01 4.70
N MET A 76 13.64 0.52 4.92
CA MET A 76 12.91 1.35 3.96
C MET A 76 12.77 2.83 4.35
N ASN A 77 13.30 3.22 5.51
CA ASN A 77 13.21 4.57 6.08
C ASN A 77 13.85 5.68 5.20
N HIS A 78 14.57 5.32 4.13
CA HIS A 78 15.25 6.26 3.24
C HIS A 78 14.49 6.52 1.93
N MET A 79 13.39 5.81 1.68
CA MET A 79 12.61 5.98 0.45
C MET A 79 11.47 7.00 0.61
N GLY A 80 11.74 8.20 1.14
CA GLY A 80 10.76 9.30 1.19
C GLY A 80 9.44 9.00 1.91
N PRO A 81 8.49 9.95 1.95
CA PRO A 81 7.21 9.75 2.62
C PRO A 81 6.37 8.74 1.83
N ARG A 82 6.32 7.48 2.30
CA ARG A 82 5.35 6.50 1.82
C ARG A 82 4.01 6.77 2.49
N ARG A 83 2.96 6.88 1.68
CA ARG A 83 1.59 6.70 2.16
C ARG A 83 1.31 5.20 2.08
N MET A 84 1.06 4.59 3.23
CA MET A 84 0.64 3.20 3.37
C MET A 84 -0.47 3.20 4.42
N ALA A 85 -1.36 2.22 4.35
CA ALA A 85 -2.42 1.99 5.33
C ALA A 85 -2.47 0.51 5.70
N CYS A 86 -3.14 0.18 6.81
CA CYS A 86 -3.33 -1.20 7.26
C CYS A 86 -3.96 -2.05 6.16
N ALA A 87 -4.98 -1.49 5.48
CA ALA A 87 -5.73 -2.17 4.44
C ALA A 87 -4.92 -2.51 3.17
N ASP A 88 -3.77 -1.84 2.94
CA ASP A 88 -2.94 -2.12 1.77
C ASP A 88 -2.29 -3.51 1.84
N CYS A 89 -2.01 -3.98 3.06
CA CYS A 89 -1.48 -5.32 3.30
C CYS A 89 -2.57 -6.29 3.77
N HIS A 90 -3.44 -5.86 4.69
CA HIS A 90 -4.41 -6.73 5.34
C HIS A 90 -5.77 -6.83 4.64
N GLY A 91 -5.93 -6.16 3.49
CA GLY A 91 -7.18 -6.14 2.74
C GLY A 91 -8.21 -5.19 3.34
N THR A 92 -9.38 -5.10 2.70
CA THR A 92 -10.47 -4.25 3.20
C THR A 92 -11.26 -4.88 4.34
N ASP A 93 -11.18 -6.20 4.48
CA ASP A 93 -11.89 -7.04 5.43
C ASP A 93 -10.97 -7.60 6.53
N GLY A 94 -9.69 -7.19 6.55
CA GLY A 94 -8.72 -7.64 7.55
C GLY A 94 -8.26 -9.08 7.40
N ARG A 95 -8.64 -9.80 6.33
CA ARG A 95 -8.27 -11.22 6.15
C ARG A 95 -6.81 -11.45 5.77
N GLY A 96 -6.06 -10.38 5.54
CA GLY A 96 -4.73 -10.52 4.98
C GLY A 96 -4.78 -10.90 3.51
N GLY A 97 -3.68 -11.46 3.04
CA GLY A 97 -3.55 -11.86 1.66
C GLY A 97 -2.14 -11.71 1.13
N ARG A 98 -1.96 -12.18 -0.09
CA ARG A 98 -0.68 -12.09 -0.78
C ARG A 98 -0.52 -10.70 -1.36
N VAL A 99 0.45 -9.95 -0.86
CA VAL A 99 0.75 -8.59 -1.31
C VAL A 99 2.14 -8.54 -1.92
N ALA A 100 2.23 -7.96 -3.10
CA ALA A 100 3.50 -7.74 -3.77
C ALA A 100 4.06 -6.39 -3.33
N MET A 101 5.24 -6.42 -2.70
CA MET A 101 5.96 -5.22 -2.32
C MET A 101 7.38 -5.30 -2.87
N MET A 102 7.74 -4.33 -3.72
CA MET A 102 9.00 -4.35 -4.47
C MET A 102 9.15 -5.61 -5.35
N MET A 103 10.22 -6.40 -5.15
CA MET A 103 10.48 -7.66 -5.84
C MET A 103 10.11 -8.89 -5.00
N THR A 104 9.41 -8.69 -3.87
CA THR A 104 8.98 -9.79 -2.99
C THR A 104 7.45 -9.89 -2.96
N SER A 105 6.98 -11.09 -2.64
CA SER A 105 5.59 -11.41 -2.35
C SER A 105 5.52 -11.83 -0.90
N ILE A 106 4.65 -11.18 -0.14
CA ILE A 106 4.51 -11.40 1.30
C ILE A 106 3.10 -11.91 1.54
N GLN A 107 2.96 -12.81 2.49
CA GLN A 107 1.66 -13.24 2.99
C GLN A 107 1.35 -12.41 4.23
N ALA A 108 0.45 -11.44 4.11
CA ALA A 108 -0.05 -10.72 5.27
C ALA A 108 -1.06 -11.60 6.02
N PRO A 109 -0.98 -11.67 7.36
CA PRO A 109 -1.88 -12.47 8.17
C PRO A 109 -3.27 -11.83 8.29
N ASP A 110 -4.22 -12.64 8.74
CA ASP A 110 -5.54 -12.21 9.16
C ASP A 110 -5.46 -11.46 10.49
N ILE A 111 -5.99 -10.24 10.52
CA ILE A 111 -5.96 -9.34 11.68
C ILE A 111 -7.36 -9.02 12.21
N ARG A 112 -8.37 -9.79 11.82
CA ARG A 112 -9.71 -9.66 12.41
C ARG A 112 -9.59 -9.94 13.90
N TYR A 113 -10.27 -9.13 14.72
CA TYR A 113 -10.07 -9.17 16.17
C TYR A 113 -10.38 -10.56 16.76
N HIS A 114 -11.43 -11.23 16.28
CA HIS A 114 -11.73 -12.59 16.71
C HIS A 114 -10.58 -13.54 16.35
N THR A 115 -10.01 -13.46 15.15
CA THR A 115 -8.84 -14.27 14.77
C THR A 115 -7.71 -14.02 15.76
N LEU A 116 -7.30 -12.76 15.98
CA LEU A 116 -6.16 -12.44 16.85
C LEU A 116 -6.35 -12.89 18.30
N THR A 117 -7.58 -12.84 18.81
CA THR A 117 -7.88 -13.08 20.23
C THR A 117 -8.34 -14.50 20.54
N GLU A 118 -8.51 -15.36 19.53
CA GLU A 118 -8.89 -16.76 19.68
C GLU A 118 -7.65 -17.68 19.71
N GLY A 119 -7.57 -18.55 20.72
CA GLY A 119 -6.64 -19.69 20.74
C GLY A 119 -5.15 -19.33 20.80
N GLU A 120 -4.31 -20.35 20.66
CA GLU A 120 -2.90 -20.21 20.34
C GLU A 120 -2.77 -20.13 18.82
N HIS A 121 -1.85 -19.28 18.34
CA HIS A 121 -1.64 -19.06 16.92
C HIS A 121 -0.42 -19.84 16.45
N ASP A 122 -0.64 -20.69 15.45
CA ASP A 122 0.42 -21.30 14.65
C ASP A 122 0.60 -20.46 13.39
N ASP A 123 1.72 -19.77 13.28
CA ASP A 123 2.10 -19.14 12.03
C ASP A 123 2.31 -20.26 10.98
N ASP A 124 1.68 -20.18 9.80
CA ASP A 124 1.78 -21.15 8.67
C ASP A 124 3.21 -21.32 8.12
N HIS A 125 4.19 -20.70 8.78
CA HIS A 125 5.63 -20.79 8.56
C HIS A 125 6.38 -21.57 9.65
N GLY A 126 5.69 -22.08 10.67
CA GLY A 126 6.17 -23.11 11.59
C GLY A 126 7.15 -22.66 12.68
N ASP A 127 7.30 -21.35 12.92
CA ASP A 127 8.39 -20.86 13.78
C ASP A 127 7.95 -20.04 15.01
N GLU A 128 6.70 -19.56 15.15
CA GLU A 128 6.35 -18.62 16.23
C GLU A 128 4.96 -18.90 16.84
N GLU A 129 4.88 -19.93 17.69
CA GLU A 129 3.70 -20.25 18.49
C GLU A 129 3.54 -19.20 19.59
N HIS A 130 2.47 -18.39 19.53
CA HIS A 130 2.23 -17.34 20.53
C HIS A 130 0.81 -17.44 21.13
N PRO A 131 0.62 -16.99 22.38
CA PRO A 131 -0.71 -16.96 22.98
C PRO A 131 -1.62 -15.98 22.25
N ALA A 132 -2.93 -16.10 22.48
CA ALA A 132 -3.91 -15.13 22.00
C ALA A 132 -3.48 -13.70 22.30
N TYR A 133 -3.74 -12.81 21.34
CA TYR A 133 -3.56 -11.40 21.55
C TYR A 133 -4.58 -10.85 22.56
N THR A 134 -4.14 -9.91 23.38
CA THR A 134 -4.97 -8.94 24.12
C THR A 134 -4.89 -7.56 23.45
N ASP A 135 -5.79 -6.65 23.82
CA ASP A 135 -5.78 -5.26 23.38
C ASP A 135 -4.39 -4.61 23.54
N GLU A 136 -3.72 -4.87 24.67
CA GLU A 136 -2.38 -4.35 24.96
C GLU A 136 -1.32 -4.96 24.03
N THR A 137 -1.36 -6.27 23.80
CA THR A 137 -0.39 -6.92 22.89
C THR A 137 -0.64 -6.56 21.42
N ILE A 138 -1.88 -6.24 21.03
CA ILE A 138 -2.20 -5.69 19.70
C ILE A 138 -1.55 -4.30 19.58
N GLN A 139 -1.62 -3.48 20.63
CA GLN A 139 -0.93 -2.18 20.65
C GLN A 139 0.58 -2.35 20.46
N GLN A 140 1.18 -3.32 21.15
CA GLN A 140 2.60 -3.64 21.02
C GLN A 140 2.95 -4.14 19.61
N ALA A 141 2.13 -4.98 19.00
CA ALA A 141 2.32 -5.43 17.63
C ALA A 141 2.30 -4.27 16.64
N VAL A 142 1.33 -3.36 16.77
CA VAL A 142 1.17 -2.21 15.86
C VAL A 142 2.27 -1.16 16.03
N THR A 143 2.66 -0.86 17.27
CA THR A 143 3.57 0.25 17.57
C THR A 143 5.03 -0.17 17.67
N MET A 144 5.31 -1.41 18.11
CA MET A 144 6.66 -1.92 18.34
C MET A 144 7.03 -3.07 17.41
N GLY A 145 6.03 -3.71 16.76
CA GLY A 145 6.26 -4.91 15.95
C GLY A 145 6.67 -6.10 16.80
N ILE A 146 6.02 -6.29 17.96
CA ILE A 146 6.28 -7.37 18.91
C ILE A 146 5.01 -8.20 19.11
N ASN A 147 5.10 -9.53 19.00
CA ASN A 147 4.00 -10.46 19.23
C ASN A 147 3.80 -10.75 20.74
N PRO A 148 2.75 -11.47 21.15
CA PRO A 148 2.47 -11.79 22.56
C PRO A 148 3.56 -12.65 23.23
N ALA A 149 4.36 -13.39 22.45
CA ALA A 149 5.51 -14.16 22.93
C ALA A 149 6.78 -13.29 23.11
N GLY A 150 6.75 -12.02 22.68
CA GLY A 150 7.89 -11.10 22.75
C GLY A 150 8.80 -11.14 21.53
N GLU A 151 8.42 -11.87 20.48
CA GLU A 151 9.17 -12.01 19.24
C GLU A 151 8.86 -10.87 18.28
N ARG A 152 9.78 -10.62 17.34
CA ARG A 152 9.66 -9.50 16.41
C ARG A 152 8.90 -9.93 15.17
N LEU A 153 7.83 -9.20 14.86
CA LEU A 153 7.12 -9.34 13.59
C LEU A 153 8.04 -9.03 12.40
N ASP A 154 7.67 -9.52 11.22
CA ASP A 154 8.39 -9.27 9.98
C ASP A 154 8.70 -7.77 9.80
N TRP A 155 9.90 -7.48 9.28
CA TRP A 155 10.38 -6.10 9.13
C TRP A 155 9.51 -5.26 8.19
N ILE A 156 8.71 -5.90 7.33
CA ILE A 156 7.82 -5.26 6.37
C ILE A 156 6.53 -4.76 7.03
N MET A 157 6.11 -5.33 8.17
CA MET A 157 5.02 -4.75 8.94
C MET A 157 5.47 -3.41 9.56
N PRO A 158 4.81 -2.27 9.25
CA PRO A 158 5.23 -0.98 9.78
C PRO A 158 5.02 -0.87 11.28
N ARG A 159 5.91 -0.12 11.96
CA ARG A 159 5.80 0.24 13.38
C ARG A 159 5.25 1.65 13.45
N TRP A 160 4.00 1.78 13.86
CA TRP A 160 3.25 3.02 13.79
C TRP A 160 3.46 3.88 15.02
N ASP A 161 3.74 5.17 14.80
CA ASP A 161 3.82 6.20 15.84
C ASP A 161 2.43 6.80 16.06
N MET A 162 1.66 6.16 16.94
CA MET A 162 0.26 6.50 17.25
C MET A 162 0.13 6.98 18.68
N THR A 163 -0.79 7.92 18.91
CA THR A 163 -1.27 8.21 20.27
C THR A 163 -2.21 7.10 20.76
N ASP A 164 -2.39 7.00 22.08
CA ASP A 164 -3.32 6.03 22.67
C ASP A 164 -4.76 6.19 22.12
N GLU A 165 -5.23 7.43 21.94
CA GLU A 165 -6.56 7.72 21.34
C GLU A 165 -6.66 7.22 19.89
N GLN A 166 -5.61 7.42 19.08
CA GLN A 166 -5.60 6.94 17.69
C GLN A 166 -5.59 5.41 17.62
N PHE A 167 -4.83 4.77 18.51
CA PHE A 167 -4.81 3.32 18.60
C PHE A 167 -6.14 2.77 19.09
N GLU A 168 -6.77 3.37 20.11
CA GLU A 168 -8.08 2.96 20.61
C GLU A 168 -9.16 3.06 19.51
N ASP A 169 -9.16 4.15 18.75
CA ASP A 169 -10.03 4.31 17.58
C ASP A 169 -9.82 3.18 16.55
N LEU A 170 -8.56 2.91 16.20
CA LEU A 170 -8.21 1.82 15.27
C LEU A 170 -8.66 0.45 15.81
N LEU A 171 -8.38 0.16 17.06
CA LEU A 171 -8.74 -1.10 17.72
C LEU A 171 -10.26 -1.30 17.74
N ASN A 172 -11.02 -0.25 18.02
CA ASN A 172 -12.48 -0.28 17.96
C ASN A 172 -13.00 -0.64 16.57
N TYR A 173 -12.33 -0.21 15.50
CA TYR A 173 -12.67 -0.62 14.14
C TYR A 173 -12.25 -2.07 13.84
N LEU A 174 -11.08 -2.53 14.29
CA LEU A 174 -10.67 -3.93 14.12
C LEU A 174 -11.67 -4.90 14.76
N LYS A 175 -12.26 -4.52 15.89
CA LYS A 175 -13.33 -5.27 16.57
C LYS A 175 -14.62 -5.38 15.76
N THR A 176 -14.80 -4.61 14.68
CA THR A 176 -15.98 -4.72 13.79
C THR A 176 -15.74 -5.56 12.55
N LEU A 177 -14.52 -6.08 12.33
CA LEU A 177 -14.19 -6.88 11.15
C LEU A 177 -14.59 -8.36 11.32
N GLU A 178 -15.13 -8.95 10.24
CA GLU A 178 -15.76 -10.28 10.20
C GLU A 178 -15.14 -11.25 9.21
#